data_AF-A0A8C8AWR2-F1
#
_entry.id   AF-A0A8C8AWR2-F1
#
_cell.length_a   1.000
_cell.length_b   1.000
_cell.length_c   1.000
_cell.angle_alpha   90.00
_cell.angle_beta   90.00
_cell.angle_gamma   90.00
#
_symmetry.space_group_name_H-M   'P 1'
#
loop_
_entity.id
_entity.type
_entity.pdbx_description
1 polymer ?
#
loop_
_entity_poly.entity_id
_entity_poly.type
_entity_poly.pdbx_seq_one_letter_code
_entity_poly.pdbx_strand_id
1 'polypeptide(L)'
;MPADGPGSVPAPARRRLAAVRGEPSPIGQAQHPSRPGATAAMVRFKNRYVLCEVVSEDPRCRQCIEDRAVGLAVRDAIGKVHGDYGLACCSISFTVKYLNAYTGTVLLRCRKDSYRLLCSALPFVRQLESRNLRYPCFLNTLHVGGTIRTCQKFLIQYNRRQLLMLLQNCTNEEERQCIQKSLLSCSLTEEQSQSGDEEDDDGTETD
;
A
#
# COMPACT_ATOMS: atom_id res chain seq x y z
N MET A 1 68.96 -63.48 -18.21
CA MET A 1 69.38 -63.95 -19.55
C MET A 1 68.52 -63.26 -20.60
N PRO A 2 69.11 -62.85 -21.74
CA PRO A 2 68.57 -61.83 -22.63
C PRO A 2 67.67 -62.43 -23.72
N ALA A 3 66.78 -61.62 -24.29
CA ALA A 3 66.55 -61.54 -25.74
C ALA A 3 65.57 -60.39 -26.05
N ASP A 4 66.11 -59.37 -26.70
CA ASP A 4 65.41 -58.32 -27.44
C ASP A 4 64.50 -58.89 -28.56
N GLY A 5 63.43 -58.16 -28.86
CA GLY A 5 62.63 -58.34 -30.07
C GLY A 5 61.55 -57.27 -30.21
N PRO A 6 61.69 -56.27 -31.10
CA PRO A 6 60.74 -55.16 -31.23
C PRO A 6 59.55 -55.55 -32.14
N GLY A 7 58.34 -55.51 -31.57
CA GLY A 7 57.09 -55.68 -32.31
C GLY A 7 56.67 -54.39 -33.02
N SER A 8 56.60 -54.48 -34.35
CA SER A 8 56.26 -53.43 -35.32
C SER A 8 54.94 -52.71 -35.05
N VAL A 9 55.01 -51.37 -35.06
CA VAL A 9 53.86 -50.45 -35.06
C VAL A 9 53.30 -50.34 -36.50
N PRO A 10 52.01 -50.62 -36.76
CA PRO A 10 51.43 -50.36 -38.08
C PRO A 10 51.07 -48.88 -38.24
N ALA A 11 51.45 -48.33 -39.40
CA ALA A 11 51.26 -46.94 -39.82
C ALA A 11 49.77 -46.54 -39.97
N PRO A 12 49.45 -45.24 -39.77
CA PRO A 12 48.06 -44.76 -39.84
C PRO A 12 47.54 -44.73 -41.29
N ALA A 13 46.41 -45.40 -41.50
CA ALA A 13 45.66 -45.37 -42.75
C ALA A 13 45.14 -43.95 -43.05
N ARG A 14 45.65 -43.36 -44.12
CA ARG A 14 45.15 -42.11 -44.72
C ARG A 14 43.70 -42.30 -45.20
N ARG A 15 42.72 -41.85 -44.42
CA ARG A 15 41.35 -41.63 -44.92
C ARG A 15 41.31 -40.32 -45.71
N ARG A 16 41.03 -40.44 -47.01
CA ARG A 16 40.78 -39.34 -47.94
C ARG A 16 39.65 -38.46 -47.43
N LEU A 17 39.89 -37.15 -47.41
CA LEU A 17 38.83 -36.14 -47.32
C LEU A 17 37.88 -36.29 -48.51
N ALA A 18 36.60 -36.52 -48.21
CA ALA A 18 35.51 -36.27 -49.15
C ALA A 18 34.93 -34.89 -48.81
N ALA A 19 35.19 -33.93 -49.70
CA ALA A 19 34.60 -32.60 -49.64
C ALA A 19 33.11 -32.70 -49.98
N VAL A 20 32.25 -32.65 -48.97
CA VAL A 20 30.82 -32.42 -49.16
C VAL A 20 30.60 -30.91 -49.12
N ARG A 21 30.45 -30.32 -50.31
CA ARG A 21 29.83 -29.00 -50.47
C ARG A 21 28.34 -29.15 -50.20
N GLY A 22 27.90 -28.69 -49.03
CA GLY A 22 26.49 -28.54 -48.65
C GLY A 22 26.25 -27.10 -48.23
N GLU A 23 25.24 -26.50 -48.82
CA GLU A 23 24.98 -25.05 -48.89
C GLU A 23 24.74 -24.37 -47.53
N PRO A 24 25.11 -23.09 -47.36
CA PRO A 24 24.82 -22.34 -46.16
C PRO A 24 23.31 -22.09 -46.05
N SER A 25 22.70 -22.64 -45.00
CA SER A 25 21.33 -22.32 -44.60
C SER A 25 21.18 -20.80 -44.40
N PRO A 26 20.08 -20.18 -44.85
CA PRO A 26 19.88 -18.75 -44.69
C PRO A 26 19.82 -18.41 -43.20
N ILE A 27 20.75 -17.57 -42.77
CA ILE A 27 20.76 -16.93 -41.45
C ILE A 27 19.42 -16.20 -41.33
N GLY A 28 18.51 -16.78 -40.54
CA GLY A 28 17.26 -16.14 -40.17
C GLY A 28 17.59 -14.78 -39.58
N GLN A 29 17.13 -13.73 -40.25
CA GLN A 29 17.15 -12.38 -39.74
C GLN A 29 16.43 -12.40 -38.39
N ALA A 30 17.19 -12.34 -37.30
CA ALA A 30 16.68 -12.04 -36.00
C ALA A 30 16.09 -10.63 -36.08
N GLN A 31 14.79 -10.54 -36.31
CA GLN A 31 14.03 -9.33 -36.11
C GLN A 31 14.24 -8.94 -34.65
N HIS A 32 15.08 -7.93 -34.43
CA HIS A 32 15.11 -7.20 -33.18
C HIS A 32 13.67 -6.78 -32.89
N PRO A 33 13.05 -7.21 -31.77
CA PRO A 33 11.84 -6.54 -31.32
C PRO A 33 12.27 -5.11 -31.01
N SER A 34 11.83 -4.18 -31.87
CA SER A 34 11.89 -2.74 -31.62
C SER A 34 11.32 -2.52 -30.23
N ARG A 35 12.19 -2.21 -29.28
CA ARG A 35 11.82 -1.89 -27.90
C ARG A 35 10.71 -0.84 -27.98
N PRO A 36 9.48 -1.12 -27.51
CA PRO A 36 8.46 -0.10 -27.46
C PRO A 36 9.00 1.02 -26.58
N GLY A 37 8.92 2.25 -27.10
CA GLY A 37 9.48 3.44 -26.48
C GLY A 37 9.14 3.45 -25.00
N ALA A 38 10.18 3.34 -24.17
CA ALA A 38 10.10 3.73 -22.78
C ALA A 38 9.87 5.24 -22.80
N THR A 39 8.61 5.65 -22.88
CA THR A 39 8.21 6.97 -22.41
C THR A 39 8.79 7.06 -21.01
N ALA A 40 9.73 7.98 -20.83
CA ALA A 40 10.29 8.28 -19.53
C ALA A 40 9.13 8.76 -18.66
N ALA A 41 8.48 7.80 -18.00
CA ALA A 41 7.35 8.06 -17.15
C ALA A 41 7.88 8.96 -16.05
N MET A 42 7.35 10.18 -15.99
CA MET A 42 7.66 11.17 -14.95
C MET A 42 7.78 10.45 -13.59
N VAL A 43 8.97 10.48 -13.02
CA VAL A 43 9.31 9.65 -11.87
C VAL A 43 8.81 10.36 -10.61
N ARG A 44 7.61 10.00 -10.16
CA ARG A 44 7.02 10.48 -8.90
C ARG A 44 6.80 9.32 -7.95
N PHE A 45 7.17 9.51 -6.69
CA PHE A 45 6.78 8.60 -5.62
C PHE A 45 5.26 8.56 -5.48
N LYS A 46 4.67 7.39 -5.76
CA LYS A 46 3.22 7.17 -5.62
C LYS A 46 2.92 6.65 -4.22
N ASN A 47 2.12 7.40 -3.48
CA ASN A 47 1.61 6.98 -2.17
C ASN A 47 0.21 6.37 -2.30
N ARG A 48 -0.17 5.58 -1.31
CA ARG A 48 -1.52 5.11 -1.03
C ARG A 48 -1.92 5.57 0.36
N TYR A 49 -3.20 5.86 0.49
CA TYR A 49 -3.83 6.26 1.75
C TYR A 49 -4.82 5.19 2.14
N VAL A 50 -4.67 4.65 3.34
CA VAL A 50 -5.56 3.62 3.90
C VAL A 50 -6.38 4.28 4.99
N LEU A 51 -7.68 4.39 4.75
CA LEU A 51 -8.67 4.85 5.71
C LEU A 51 -9.10 3.66 6.56
N CYS A 52 -8.93 3.78 7.87
CA CYS A 52 -9.26 2.75 8.84
C CYS A 52 -10.19 3.30 9.93
N GLU A 53 -10.89 2.39 10.58
CA GLU A 53 -11.70 2.65 11.76
C GLU A 53 -11.18 1.79 12.91
N VAL A 54 -10.91 2.42 14.05
CA VAL A 54 -10.53 1.74 15.29
C VAL A 54 -11.81 1.37 16.02
N VAL A 55 -12.08 0.07 16.06
CA VAL A 55 -13.20 -0.47 16.81
C VAL A 55 -12.67 -1.02 18.13
N SER A 56 -13.25 -0.55 19.23
CA SER A 56 -12.99 -1.02 20.58
C SER A 56 -14.33 -1.27 21.26
N GLU A 57 -14.39 -2.30 22.10
CA GLU A 57 -15.58 -2.64 22.89
C GLU A 57 -15.88 -1.56 23.93
N ASP A 58 -14.82 -0.97 24.49
CA ASP A 58 -14.92 0.02 25.56
C ASP A 58 -14.81 1.46 25.03
N PRO A 59 -15.84 2.31 25.23
CA PRO A 59 -15.85 3.68 24.72
C PRO A 59 -14.82 4.60 25.40
N ARG A 60 -14.37 4.25 26.61
CA ARG A 60 -13.32 5.00 27.34
C ARG A 60 -11.96 4.89 26.64
N CYS A 61 -11.71 3.77 25.97
CA CYS A 61 -10.47 3.51 25.25
C CYS A 61 -10.27 4.48 24.10
N ARG A 62 -11.37 4.87 23.43
CA ARG A 62 -11.35 5.78 22.27
C ARG A 62 -10.70 7.12 22.58
N GLN A 63 -10.94 7.67 23.77
CA GLN A 63 -10.40 8.95 24.22
C GLN A 63 -8.90 8.91 24.53
N CYS A 64 -8.33 7.71 24.70
CA CYS A 64 -6.91 7.51 25.00
C CYS A 64 -6.08 7.16 23.76
N ILE A 65 -6.70 7.08 22.57
CA ILE A 65 -5.99 6.74 21.33
C ILE A 65 -5.16 7.94 20.89
N GLU A 66 -3.85 7.73 20.77
CA GLU A 66 -2.89 8.72 20.29
C GLU A 66 -2.24 8.25 18.98
N ASP A 67 -1.84 9.19 18.12
CA ASP A 67 -1.22 8.90 16.81
C ASP A 67 0.01 7.98 16.94
N ARG A 68 0.83 8.24 17.97
CA ARG A 68 2.04 7.46 18.26
C ARG A 68 1.68 6.02 18.62
N ALA A 69 0.66 5.82 19.43
CA ALA A 69 0.20 4.49 19.84
C ALA A 69 -0.27 3.67 18.64
N VAL A 70 -1.09 4.27 17.77
CA VAL A 70 -1.54 3.63 16.52
C VAL A 70 -0.36 3.29 15.62
N GLY A 71 0.55 4.24 15.40
CA GLY A 71 1.69 4.04 14.53
C GLY A 71 2.68 2.98 15.04
N LEU A 72 2.83 2.84 16.36
CA LEU A 72 3.63 1.77 16.97
C LEU A 72 2.94 0.42 16.84
N ALA A 73 1.66 0.33 17.18
CA ALA A 73 0.90 -0.91 17.11
C ALA A 73 0.83 -1.49 15.68
N VAL A 74 0.65 -0.63 14.67
CA VAL A 74 0.65 -1.05 13.26
C VAL A 74 2.03 -1.56 12.84
N ARG A 75 3.12 -0.89 13.23
CA ARG A 75 4.48 -1.35 12.92
C ARG A 75 4.81 -2.68 13.58
N ASP A 76 4.44 -2.84 14.84
CA ASP A 76 4.61 -4.09 15.57
C ASP A 76 3.82 -5.24 14.92
N ALA A 77 2.57 -4.99 14.50
CA ALA A 77 1.79 -5.97 13.75
C ALA A 77 2.43 -6.33 12.39
N ILE A 78 2.97 -5.36 11.65
CA ILE A 78 3.69 -5.62 10.40
C ILE A 78 4.93 -6.48 10.66
N GLY A 79 5.71 -6.16 11.69
CA GLY A 79 6.89 -6.95 12.07
C GLY A 79 6.53 -8.38 12.45
N LYS A 80 5.43 -8.59 13.16
CA LYS A 80 4.93 -9.92 13.55
C LYS A 80 4.45 -10.75 12.35
N VAL A 81 3.80 -10.13 11.37
CA VAL A 81 3.20 -10.85 10.23
C VAL A 81 4.19 -11.04 9.08
N HIS A 82 4.99 -10.02 8.77
CA HIS A 82 5.85 -9.98 7.58
C HIS A 82 7.35 -9.93 7.90
N GLY A 83 7.73 -9.97 9.17
CA GLY A 83 9.11 -9.88 9.63
C GLY A 83 9.77 -8.53 9.36
N ASP A 84 11.10 -8.52 9.44
CA ASP A 84 11.91 -7.31 9.26
C ASP A 84 11.81 -6.73 7.85
N TYR A 85 11.64 -7.59 6.84
CA TYR A 85 11.46 -7.16 5.46
C TYR A 85 10.20 -6.30 5.29
N GLY A 86 9.06 -6.78 5.77
CA GLY A 86 7.81 -6.03 5.68
C GLY A 86 7.86 -4.74 6.50
N LEU A 87 8.45 -4.81 7.70
CA LEU A 87 8.62 -3.65 8.57
C LEU A 87 9.50 -2.59 7.90
N ALA A 88 10.65 -2.96 7.33
CA ALA A 88 11.53 -2.03 6.62
C ALA A 88 10.84 -1.40 5.40
N CYS A 89 10.17 -2.22 4.59
CA CYS A 89 9.47 -1.78 3.38
C CYS A 89 8.34 -0.78 3.69
N CYS A 90 7.59 -0.99 4.77
CA CYS A 90 6.53 -0.08 5.19
C CYS A 90 7.09 1.17 5.89
N SER A 91 8.11 1.02 6.74
CA SER A 91 8.62 2.11 7.61
C SER A 91 9.14 3.32 6.86
N ILE A 92 9.67 3.16 5.64
CA ILE A 92 10.23 4.26 4.82
C ILE A 92 9.21 5.39 4.57
N SER A 93 7.92 5.05 4.45
CA SER A 93 6.88 6.00 4.02
C SER A 93 5.63 5.97 4.89
N PHE A 94 5.63 5.09 5.89
CA PHE A 94 4.49 4.93 6.78
C PHE A 94 4.35 6.14 7.68
N THR A 95 3.17 6.76 7.68
CA THR A 95 2.86 7.88 8.57
C THR A 95 1.38 7.88 8.88
N VAL A 96 1.04 8.11 10.15
CA VAL A 96 -0.34 8.44 10.54
C VAL A 96 -0.56 9.90 10.16
N LYS A 97 -1.53 10.16 9.27
CA LYS A 97 -1.81 11.50 8.74
C LYS A 97 -2.97 12.18 9.45
N TYR A 98 -3.91 11.40 9.93
CA TYR A 98 -5.08 11.88 10.63
C TYR A 98 -5.55 10.80 11.59
N LEU A 99 -5.95 11.22 12.77
CA LEU A 99 -6.61 10.40 13.78
C LEU A 99 -7.72 11.25 14.38
N ASN A 100 -8.90 10.67 14.49
CA ASN A 100 -9.98 11.18 15.30
C ASN A 100 -10.28 10.19 16.40
N ALA A 101 -9.88 10.53 17.63
CA ALA A 101 -10.12 9.71 18.81
C ALA A 101 -11.62 9.50 19.08
N TYR A 102 -12.47 10.49 18.76
CA TYR A 102 -13.91 10.41 19.01
C TYR A 102 -14.62 9.43 18.06
N THR A 103 -14.36 9.55 16.75
CA THR A 103 -14.96 8.66 15.74
C THR A 103 -14.17 7.38 15.51
N GLY A 104 -12.95 7.26 16.06
CA GLY A 104 -12.04 6.16 15.79
C GLY A 104 -11.47 6.15 14.37
N THR A 105 -11.60 7.23 13.59
CA THR A 105 -11.16 7.26 12.19
C THR A 105 -9.66 7.53 12.09
N VAL A 106 -8.94 6.73 11.29
CA VAL A 106 -7.49 6.85 11.08
C VAL A 106 -7.18 6.90 9.59
N LEU A 107 -6.30 7.82 9.18
CA LEU A 107 -5.76 7.87 7.83
C LEU A 107 -4.26 7.54 7.85
N LEU A 108 -3.90 6.43 7.22
CA LEU A 108 -2.52 5.95 7.14
C LEU A 108 -1.96 6.22 5.75
N ARG A 109 -0.75 6.78 5.68
CA ARG A 109 0.03 6.89 4.45
C ARG A 109 0.96 5.69 4.31
N CYS A 110 1.09 5.17 3.10
CA CYS A 110 2.10 4.18 2.73
C CYS A 110 2.51 4.33 1.27
N ARG A 111 3.59 3.66 0.85
CA ARG A 111 3.98 3.56 -0.56
C ARG A 111 3.01 2.66 -1.33
N LYS A 112 2.84 2.96 -2.62
CA LYS A 112 2.03 2.14 -3.54
C LYS A 112 2.54 0.69 -3.65
N ASP A 113 3.82 0.45 -3.40
CA ASP A 113 4.39 -0.90 -3.54
C ASP A 113 4.12 -1.77 -2.29
N SER A 114 4.08 -1.14 -1.10
CA SER A 114 3.98 -1.84 0.20
C SER A 114 2.60 -1.76 0.85
N TYR A 115 1.61 -1.09 0.25
CA TYR A 115 0.27 -0.97 0.85
C TYR A 115 -0.41 -2.33 1.11
N ARG A 116 -0.12 -3.36 0.30
CA ARG A 116 -0.67 -4.72 0.51
C ARG A 116 -0.16 -5.37 1.79
N LEU A 117 1.11 -5.14 2.13
CA LEU A 117 1.71 -5.62 3.37
C LEU A 117 1.06 -4.91 4.57
N LEU A 118 0.85 -3.60 4.46
CA LEU A 118 0.12 -2.83 5.48
C LEU A 118 -1.31 -3.37 5.64
N CYS A 119 -2.10 -3.44 4.55
CA CYS A 119 -3.49 -3.88 4.61
C CYS A 119 -3.68 -5.29 5.17
N SER A 120 -2.76 -6.22 4.86
CA SER A 120 -2.80 -7.56 5.44
C SER A 120 -2.41 -7.60 6.92
N ALA A 121 -1.59 -6.66 7.39
CA ALA A 121 -1.19 -6.57 8.80
C ALA A 121 -2.24 -5.88 9.70
N LEU A 122 -3.05 -4.97 9.16
CA LEU A 122 -4.01 -4.16 9.93
C LEU A 122 -4.96 -4.98 10.82
N PRO A 123 -5.58 -6.09 10.35
CA PRO A 123 -6.48 -6.89 11.18
C PRO A 123 -5.79 -7.57 12.37
N PHE A 124 -4.46 -7.71 12.34
CA PHE A 124 -3.69 -8.33 13.41
C PHE A 124 -3.30 -7.36 14.52
N VAL A 125 -3.62 -6.06 14.37
CA VAL A 125 -3.54 -5.10 15.47
C VAL A 125 -4.67 -5.41 16.44
N ARG A 126 -4.33 -6.02 17.58
CA ARG A 126 -5.30 -6.44 18.62
C ARG A 126 -5.30 -5.56 19.86
N GLN A 127 -4.24 -4.81 20.08
CA GLN A 127 -4.06 -4.02 21.29
C GLN A 127 -3.38 -2.70 20.96
N LEU A 128 -3.89 -1.62 21.55
CA LEU A 128 -3.24 -0.32 21.56
C LEU A 128 -2.71 -0.03 22.96
N GLU A 129 -1.47 0.44 23.04
CA GLU A 129 -0.84 0.83 24.29
C GLU A 129 -0.81 2.36 24.38
N SER A 130 -1.47 2.92 25.39
CA SER A 130 -1.48 4.35 25.66
C SER A 130 -1.42 4.59 27.16
N ARG A 131 -0.51 5.47 27.60
CA ARG A 131 -0.32 5.84 29.02
C ARG A 131 -0.20 4.62 29.96
N ASN A 132 0.56 3.60 29.55
CA ASN A 132 0.75 2.32 30.26
C ASN A 132 -0.51 1.45 30.42
N LEU A 133 -1.59 1.78 29.73
CA LEU A 133 -2.81 0.97 29.66
C LEU A 133 -2.91 0.33 28.28
N ARG A 134 -3.33 -0.94 28.26
CA ARG A 134 -3.56 -1.70 27.04
C ARG A 134 -5.04 -1.85 26.78
N TYR A 135 -5.45 -1.44 25.61
CA TYR A 135 -6.85 -1.46 25.19
C TYR A 135 -7.04 -2.46 24.06
N PRO A 136 -7.96 -3.42 24.19
CA PRO A 136 -8.30 -4.30 23.08
C PRO A 136 -9.01 -3.48 21.99
N CYS A 137 -8.48 -3.56 20.77
CA CYS A 137 -9.04 -2.88 19.62
C CYS A 137 -8.69 -3.64 18.35
N PHE A 138 -9.51 -3.50 17.32
CA PHE A 138 -9.17 -3.95 15.97
C PHE A 138 -9.26 -2.78 14.98
N LEU A 139 -8.40 -2.82 13.97
CA LEU A 139 -8.41 -1.84 12.88
C LEU A 139 -9.19 -2.40 11.70
N ASN A 140 -10.36 -1.83 11.44
CA ASN A 140 -11.13 -2.14 10.25
C ASN A 140 -10.68 -1.25 9.10
N THR A 141 -10.39 -1.82 7.92
CA THR A 141 -10.03 -1.03 6.74
C THR A 141 -11.30 -0.64 5.97
N LEU A 142 -11.57 0.66 5.86
CA LEU A 142 -12.74 1.18 5.16
C LEU A 142 -12.47 1.41 3.67
N HIS A 143 -11.33 2.04 3.34
CA HIS A 143 -11.03 2.43 1.96
C HIS A 143 -9.52 2.56 1.71
N VAL A 144 -9.10 2.32 0.46
CA VAL A 144 -7.73 2.56 0.00
C VAL A 144 -7.75 3.52 -1.19
N GLY A 145 -7.29 4.74 -0.97
CA GLY A 145 -7.24 5.81 -1.98
C GLY A 145 -5.83 6.08 -2.50
N GLY A 146 -5.76 6.77 -3.64
CA GLY A 146 -4.50 7.33 -4.17
C GLY A 146 -4.20 8.75 -3.66
N THR A 147 -5.24 9.49 -3.28
CA THR A 147 -5.15 10.88 -2.83
C THR A 147 -5.93 11.06 -1.54
N ILE A 148 -5.57 12.08 -0.75
CA ILE A 148 -6.30 12.42 0.48
C ILE A 148 -7.72 12.89 0.12
N ARG A 149 -7.87 13.71 -0.94
CA ARG A 149 -9.18 14.22 -1.42
C ARG A 149 -10.17 13.08 -1.71
N THR A 150 -9.73 11.98 -2.32
CA THR A 150 -10.62 10.82 -2.58
C THR A 150 -11.02 10.09 -1.30
N CYS A 151 -10.10 9.94 -0.34
CA CYS A 151 -10.41 9.36 0.96
C CYS A 151 -11.39 10.23 1.77
N GLN A 152 -11.24 11.56 1.71
CA GLN A 152 -12.15 12.50 2.38
C GLN A 152 -13.56 12.42 1.81
N LYS A 153 -13.71 12.45 0.48
CA LYS A 153 -15.02 12.29 -0.18
C LYS A 153 -15.69 10.97 0.23
N PHE A 154 -14.92 9.89 0.24
CA PHE A 154 -15.41 8.59 0.73
C PHE A 154 -15.83 8.65 2.20
N LEU A 155 -15.02 9.25 3.08
CA LEU A 155 -15.31 9.35 4.52
C LEU A 155 -16.59 10.16 4.78
N ILE A 156 -16.81 11.25 4.06
CA ILE A 156 -18.06 12.04 4.15
C ILE A 156 -19.25 11.17 3.77
N GLN A 157 -19.17 10.45 2.64
CA GLN A 157 -20.25 9.57 2.19
C GLN A 157 -20.51 8.41 3.16
N TYR A 158 -19.44 7.83 3.72
CA TYR A 158 -19.52 6.80 4.74
C TYR A 158 -20.24 7.31 5.99
N ASN A 159 -19.83 8.48 6.53
CA ASN A 159 -20.45 9.07 7.71
C ASN A 159 -21.93 9.41 7.48
N ARG A 160 -22.28 9.95 6.31
CA ARG A 160 -23.69 10.19 5.93
C ARG A 160 -24.50 8.90 5.97
N ARG A 161 -23.97 7.81 5.39
CA ARG A 161 -24.65 6.50 5.41
C ARG A 161 -24.81 5.96 6.84
N GLN A 162 -23.79 6.09 7.68
CA GLN A 162 -23.85 5.64 9.08
C GLN A 162 -24.92 6.40 9.86
N LEU A 163 -25.00 7.74 9.71
CA LEU A 163 -26.03 8.55 10.36
C LEU A 163 -27.45 8.17 9.90
N LEU A 164 -27.64 7.91 8.62
CA LEU A 164 -28.94 7.46 8.09
C LEU A 164 -29.34 6.07 8.63
N MET A 165 -28.39 5.15 8.74
CA MET A 165 -28.65 3.84 9.34
C MET A 165 -28.96 3.95 10.84
N LEU A 166 -28.25 4.82 11.57
CA LEU A 166 -28.54 5.10 12.98
C LEU A 166 -29.95 5.67 13.15
N LEU A 167 -30.36 6.64 12.34
CA LEU A 167 -31.72 7.21 12.39
C LEU A 167 -32.84 6.17 12.19
N GLN A 168 -32.61 5.16 11.36
CA GLN A 168 -33.59 4.09 11.13
C GLN A 168 -33.70 3.15 12.33
N ASN A 169 -32.62 2.97 13.08
CA ASN A 169 -32.53 2.03 14.20
C ASN A 169 -32.79 2.68 15.58
N CYS A 170 -32.71 4.00 15.69
CA CYS A 170 -32.94 4.72 16.96
C CYS A 170 -34.40 4.61 17.41
N THR A 171 -34.60 4.10 18.64
CA THR A 171 -35.90 4.08 19.32
C THR A 171 -36.14 5.32 20.19
N ASN A 172 -35.07 6.05 20.51
CA ASN A 172 -35.09 7.23 21.37
C ASN A 172 -35.33 8.52 20.57
N GLU A 173 -36.32 9.32 20.99
CA GLU A 173 -36.69 10.56 20.30
C GLU A 173 -35.60 11.65 20.43
N GLU A 174 -34.90 11.71 21.57
CA GLU A 174 -33.83 12.68 21.80
C GLU A 174 -32.62 12.45 20.86
N GLU A 175 -32.20 11.20 20.68
CA GLU A 175 -31.14 10.82 19.74
C GLU A 175 -31.56 11.14 18.30
N ARG A 176 -32.81 10.83 17.95
CA ARG A 176 -33.37 11.13 16.64
C ARG A 176 -33.31 12.64 16.33
N GLN A 177 -33.70 13.49 17.29
CA GLN A 177 -33.62 14.93 17.14
C GLN A 177 -32.17 15.42 17.02
N CYS A 178 -31.24 14.84 17.79
CA CYS A 178 -29.82 15.19 17.70
C CYS A 178 -29.25 14.87 16.31
N ILE A 179 -29.51 13.66 15.80
CA ILE A 179 -29.01 13.26 14.48
C ILE A 179 -29.67 14.11 13.38
N GLN A 180 -30.95 14.43 13.50
CA GLN A 180 -31.64 15.31 12.54
C GLN A 180 -31.02 16.72 12.52
N LYS A 181 -30.68 17.29 13.69
CA LYS A 181 -29.94 18.56 13.79
C LYS A 181 -28.58 18.47 13.12
N SER A 182 -27.83 17.40 13.36
CA SER A 182 -26.53 17.18 12.70
C SER A 182 -26.66 17.11 11.19
N LEU A 183 -27.65 16.38 10.64
CA LEU A 183 -27.88 16.31 9.20
C LEU A 183 -28.23 17.68 8.60
N LEU A 184 -29.14 18.42 9.24
CA LEU A 184 -29.52 19.77 8.79
C LEU A 184 -28.32 20.72 8.79
N SER A 185 -27.46 20.64 9.79
CA SER A 185 -26.26 21.48 9.89
C SER A 185 -25.23 21.20 8.79
N CYS A 186 -25.13 19.94 8.32
CA CYS A 186 -24.20 19.56 7.26
C CYS A 186 -24.61 20.06 5.87
N SER A 187 -25.91 20.26 5.61
CA SER A 187 -26.40 20.75 4.31
C SER A 187 -26.04 22.22 4.06
N LEU A 188 -25.84 23.00 5.12
CA LEU A 188 -25.51 24.43 5.01
C LEU A 188 -24.03 24.70 4.68
N THR A 189 -23.15 23.71 4.85
CA THR A 189 -21.69 23.87 4.68
C THR A 189 -21.19 23.53 3.27
N GLU A 190 -21.99 22.83 2.46
CA GLU A 190 -21.59 22.44 1.09
C GLU A 190 -21.49 23.65 0.14
N GLU A 191 -22.20 24.75 0.41
CA GLU A 191 -22.21 25.93 -0.48
C GLU A 191 -20.96 26.81 -0.34
N GLN A 192 -20.19 26.69 0.75
CA GLN A 192 -19.00 27.52 0.98
C GLN A 192 -17.69 26.93 0.45
N SER A 193 -17.68 25.65 0.04
CA SER A 193 -16.45 24.96 -0.38
C SER A 193 -16.29 24.83 -1.90
N GLN A 194 -17.19 25.41 -2.69
CA GLN A 194 -17.09 25.47 -4.16
C GLN A 194 -16.47 26.78 -4.69
N SER A 195 -16.17 27.77 -3.85
CA SER A 195 -15.75 29.12 -4.29
C SER A 195 -14.28 29.47 -4.04
N GLY A 196 -13.38 28.49 -3.87
CA GLY A 196 -12.02 28.77 -3.38
C GLY A 196 -10.90 27.87 -3.93
N ASP A 197 -10.99 27.40 -5.17
CA ASP A 197 -9.85 26.80 -5.89
C ASP A 197 -9.44 27.75 -7.04
N GLU A 198 -8.91 28.94 -6.72
CA GLU A 198 -8.04 29.71 -7.63
C GLU A 198 -6.77 30.14 -6.88
N GLU A 199 -5.63 29.80 -7.51
CA GLU A 199 -4.26 30.27 -7.33
C GLU A 199 -3.48 29.90 -6.04
N ASP A 200 -2.36 29.19 -6.25
CA ASP A 200 -1.05 29.58 -5.73
C ASP A 200 0.03 28.86 -6.56
N ASP A 201 0.47 29.60 -7.57
CA ASP A 201 1.80 29.54 -8.17
C ASP A 201 2.77 30.20 -7.18
N ASP A 202 3.79 29.48 -6.73
CA ASP A 202 5.09 30.11 -6.45
C ASP A 202 6.21 29.08 -6.49
N GLY A 203 7.19 29.39 -7.34
CA GLY A 203 8.45 28.69 -7.43
C GLY A 203 9.37 29.08 -6.27
N THR A 204 10.27 28.20 -5.91
CA THR A 204 11.45 28.60 -5.15
C THR A 204 12.66 27.86 -5.71
N GLU A 205 13.41 28.59 -6.55
CA GLU A 205 14.86 28.46 -6.65
C GLU A 205 15.47 28.73 -5.27
N THR A 206 16.52 28.00 -4.91
CA THR A 206 17.60 28.50 -4.05
C THR A 206 18.81 27.56 -4.17
N ASP A 207 19.93 28.18 -4.55
CA ASP A 207 21.35 27.77 -4.62
C ASP A 207 21.77 26.28 -4.53
#